data_AF-A0A4Q2XBI8-F1
#
_entry.id   AF-A0A4Q2XBI8-F1
#
_cell.length_a   1.000
_cell.length_b   1.000
_cell.length_c   1.000
_cell.angle_alpha   90.00
_cell.angle_beta   90.00
_cell.angle_gamma   90.00
#
_symmetry.space_group_name_H-M   'P 1'
#
loop_
_entity.id
_entity.type
_entity.pdbx_description
1 polymer ?
#
loop_
_entity_poly.entity_id
_entity_poly.type
_entity_poly.pdbx_seq_one_letter_code
_entity_poly.pdbx_strand_id
1 'polypeptide(L)'
;MSPLLEIFIEKGLLLDTFGILGLGLVGLAALKLARSHRSWGGTMMALGAIALISARLYFLLSRHFVTDSVLDAVGPLGYAVIYALPPLLLSFGLAGVVWGLWGHERWLHEERR
;
A
#
# COMPACT_ATOMS: atom_id res chain seq x y z
N MET A 1 13.50 -20.73 23.79
CA MET A 1 12.81 -19.47 23.39
C MET A 1 11.35 -19.81 23.15
N SER A 2 10.41 -18.93 23.51
CA SER A 2 8.98 -19.26 23.36
C SER A 2 8.60 -19.35 21.87
N PRO A 3 7.78 -20.33 21.46
CA PRO A 3 7.42 -20.55 20.04
C PRO A 3 6.70 -19.35 19.41
N LEU A 4 6.07 -18.51 20.23
CA LEU A 4 5.48 -17.24 19.80
C LEU A 4 6.53 -16.22 19.34
N LEU A 5 7.71 -16.22 19.97
CA LEU A 5 8.78 -15.26 19.69
C LEU A 5 9.53 -15.61 18.39
N GLU A 6 9.64 -16.90 18.09
CA GLU A 6 10.23 -17.44 16.86
C GLU A 6 9.34 -17.13 15.65
N ILE A 7 8.02 -17.32 15.76
CA ILE A 7 7.04 -16.87 14.75
C ILE A 7 7.11 -15.34 14.55
N PHE A 8 7.30 -14.58 15.63
CA PHE A 8 7.38 -13.12 15.60
C PHE A 8 8.62 -12.59 14.86
N ILE A 9 9.76 -13.28 14.99
CA ILE A 9 11.05 -12.85 14.42
C ILE A 9 11.29 -13.47 13.05
N GLU A 10 11.05 -14.77 12.85
CA GLU A 10 11.34 -15.47 11.58
C GLU A 10 10.36 -15.12 10.45
N LYS A 11 9.11 -14.74 10.75
CA LYS A 11 8.10 -14.55 9.70
C LYS A 11 7.94 -13.11 9.20
N GLY A 12 8.77 -12.16 9.66
CA GLY A 12 8.72 -10.76 9.21
C GLY A 12 7.46 -9.99 9.65
N LEU A 13 6.65 -10.60 10.53
CA LEU A 13 5.32 -10.13 10.93
C LEU A 13 5.35 -8.76 11.62
N LEU A 14 6.38 -8.47 12.42
CA LEU A 14 6.57 -7.16 13.04
C LEU A 14 6.79 -6.07 11.99
N LEU A 15 7.69 -6.30 11.03
CA LEU A 15 8.03 -5.31 10.00
C LEU A 15 6.82 -5.02 9.11
N ASP A 16 6.04 -6.05 8.78
CA ASP A 16 4.82 -5.91 8.01
C ASP A 16 3.72 -5.17 8.79
N THR A 17 3.59 -5.43 10.10
CA THR A 17 2.63 -4.72 10.97
C THR A 17 3.00 -3.25 11.11
N PHE A 18 4.29 -2.93 11.35
CA PHE A 18 4.76 -1.55 11.36
C PHE A 18 4.61 -0.87 10.00
N GLY A 19 4.82 -1.61 8.91
CA GLY A 19 4.61 -1.13 7.55
C GLY A 19 3.15 -0.74 7.30
N ILE A 20 2.19 -1.59 7.70
CA ILE A 20 0.75 -1.27 7.58
C ILE A 20 0.38 -0.08 8.46
N LEU A 21 0.84 -0.04 9.71
CA LEU A 21 0.54 1.08 10.60
C LEU A 21 1.11 2.40 10.07
N GLY A 22 2.35 2.40 9.60
CA GLY A 22 3.00 3.56 8.98
C GLY A 22 2.27 4.03 7.73
N LEU A 23 1.93 3.12 6.82
CA LEU A 23 1.16 3.45 5.62
C LEU A 23 -0.26 3.93 5.96
N GLY A 24 -0.88 3.37 6.99
CA GLY A 24 -2.18 3.80 7.51
C GLY A 24 -2.14 5.26 7.99
N LEU A 25 -1.10 5.65 8.73
CA LEU A 25 -0.89 7.04 9.16
C LEU A 25 -0.65 7.97 7.97
N VAL A 26 0.14 7.55 6.98
CA VAL A 26 0.34 8.32 5.73
C VAL A 26 -0.99 8.50 4.98
N GLY A 27 -1.80 7.45 4.89
CA GLY A 27 -3.12 7.50 4.27
C GLY A 27 -4.08 8.43 5.01
N LEU A 28 -4.10 8.39 6.35
CA LEU A 28 -4.92 9.29 7.17
C LEU A 28 -4.47 10.76 7.03
N ALA A 29 -3.16 10.99 6.99
CA ALA A 29 -2.60 12.33 6.74
C ALA A 29 -2.99 12.83 5.35
N ALA A 30 -2.87 11.99 4.31
CA ALA A 30 -3.30 12.30 2.95
C ALA A 30 -4.80 12.63 2.88
N LEU A 31 -5.64 11.84 3.56
CA LEU A 31 -7.08 12.04 3.58
C LEU A 31 -7.45 13.35 4.29
N LYS A 32 -6.80 13.64 5.41
CA LYS A 32 -6.95 14.92 6.13
C LYS A 32 -6.58 16.09 5.21
N LEU A 33 -5.46 15.97 4.49
CA LEU A 33 -4.98 16.98 3.54
C LEU A 33 -5.95 17.19 2.37
N ALA A 34 -6.42 16.10 1.77
CA ALA A 34 -7.42 16.11 0.70
C ALA A 34 -8.72 16.79 1.14
N ARG A 35 -9.18 16.51 2.36
CA ARG A 35 -10.41 17.09 2.91
C ARG A 35 -10.25 18.55 3.33
N SER A 36 -9.09 18.91 3.89
CA SER A 36 -8.81 20.27 4.38
C SER A 36 -8.59 21.26 3.23
N HIS A 37 -7.92 20.85 2.16
CA HIS A 37 -7.52 21.76 1.08
C HIS A 37 -8.25 21.51 -0.25
N ARG A 38 -9.08 20.47 -0.38
CA ARG A 38 -9.68 20.01 -1.67
C ARG A 38 -8.67 19.93 -2.83
N SER A 39 -7.39 19.78 -2.53
CA SER A 39 -6.33 19.78 -3.54
C SER A 39 -6.30 18.45 -4.29
N TRP A 40 -6.08 18.51 -5.60
CA TRP A 40 -5.94 17.33 -6.45
C TRP A 40 -4.75 16.44 -6.02
N GLY A 41 -3.69 17.06 -5.47
CA GLY A 41 -2.51 16.37 -4.92
C GLY A 41 -2.84 15.51 -3.69
N GLY A 42 -3.66 16.01 -2.76
CA GLY A 42 -4.11 15.23 -1.60
C GLY A 42 -4.89 13.98 -1.98
N THR A 43 -5.75 14.06 -3.01
CA THR A 43 -6.52 12.91 -3.51
C THR A 43 -5.61 11.85 -4.15
N MET A 44 -4.64 12.26 -4.97
CA MET A 44 -3.62 11.37 -5.55
C MET A 44 -2.77 10.67 -4.48
N MET A 45 -2.39 11.41 -3.44
CA MET A 45 -1.63 10.87 -2.31
C MET A 45 -2.45 9.82 -1.53
N ALA A 46 -3.75 10.08 -1.31
CA ALA A 46 -4.64 9.14 -0.63
C ALA A 46 -4.84 7.84 -1.45
N LEU A 47 -5.04 7.97 -2.77
CA LEU A 47 -5.14 6.80 -3.66
C LEU A 47 -3.84 5.99 -3.67
N GLY A 48 -2.69 6.67 -3.72
CA GLY A 48 -1.39 6.03 -3.62
C GLY A 48 -1.22 5.24 -2.32
N ALA A 49 -1.58 5.84 -1.18
CA ALA A 49 -1.54 5.19 0.11
C ALA A 49 -2.48 3.96 0.19
N ILE A 50 -3.69 4.04 -0.36
CA ILE A 50 -4.63 2.90 -0.42
C ILE A 50 -4.05 1.76 -1.27
N ALA A 51 -3.42 2.06 -2.40
CA ALA A 51 -2.77 1.06 -3.25
C ALA A 51 -1.61 0.36 -2.51
N LEU A 52 -0.78 1.13 -1.79
CA LEU A 52 0.30 0.58 -0.97
C LEU A 52 -0.22 -0.33 0.15
N ILE A 53 -1.27 0.09 0.86
CA ILE A 53 -1.90 -0.70 1.93
C ILE A 53 -2.50 -1.98 1.34
N SER A 54 -3.20 -1.88 0.22
CA SER A 54 -3.82 -3.04 -0.46
C SER A 54 -2.76 -4.06 -0.87
N ALA A 55 -1.65 -3.61 -1.47
CA ALA A 55 -0.55 -4.49 -1.84
C ALA A 55 0.08 -5.18 -0.62
N ARG A 56 0.25 -4.45 0.49
CA ARG A 56 0.81 -5.03 1.71
C ARG A 56 -0.11 -6.03 2.39
N LEU A 57 -1.41 -5.73 2.44
CA LEU A 57 -2.42 -6.69 2.90
C LEU A 57 -2.42 -7.94 2.02
N TYR A 58 -2.28 -7.77 0.71
CA TYR A 58 -2.17 -8.89 -0.21
C TYR A 58 -0.99 -9.80 0.14
N PHE A 59 0.21 -9.28 0.36
CA PHE A 59 1.37 -10.11 0.72
C PHE A 59 1.20 -10.89 2.04
N LEU A 60 0.51 -10.29 3.01
CA LEU A 60 0.21 -10.95 4.28
C LEU A 60 -0.84 -12.06 4.13
N LEU A 61 -1.89 -11.79 3.37
CA LEU A 61 -2.99 -12.73 3.14
C LEU A 61 -2.57 -13.84 2.17
N SER A 62 -1.78 -13.54 1.14
CA SER A 62 -1.41 -14.51 0.11
C SER A 62 -0.68 -15.71 0.70
N ARG A 63 0.16 -15.52 1.72
CA ARG A 63 0.80 -16.61 2.45
C ARG A 63 -0.16 -17.62 3.09
N HIS A 64 -1.38 -17.19 3.39
CA HIS A 64 -2.40 -18.02 4.06
C HIS A 64 -3.46 -18.55 3.09
N PHE A 65 -3.74 -17.83 2.01
CA PHE A 65 -4.86 -18.11 1.09
C PHE A 65 -4.44 -18.57 -0.30
N VAL A 66 -3.22 -18.28 -0.75
CA VAL A 66 -2.72 -18.71 -2.06
C VAL A 66 -2.04 -20.07 -1.90
N THR A 67 -2.81 -21.13 -2.12
CA THR A 67 -2.35 -22.53 -2.15
C THR A 67 -2.25 -23.04 -3.58
N ASP A 68 -1.47 -24.09 -3.81
CA ASP A 68 -1.30 -24.70 -5.14
C ASP A 68 -2.65 -25.07 -5.78
N SER A 69 -3.61 -25.54 -4.98
CA SER A 69 -4.98 -25.83 -5.43
C SER A 69 -5.74 -24.60 -5.93
N VAL A 70 -5.53 -23.43 -5.34
CA VAL A 70 -6.13 -22.17 -5.81
C VAL A 70 -5.48 -21.75 -7.11
N LEU A 71 -4.14 -21.77 -7.14
CA LEU A 71 -3.33 -21.42 -8.30
C LEU A 71 -3.71 -22.28 -9.53
N ASP A 72 -3.87 -23.58 -9.36
CA ASP A 72 -4.32 -24.49 -10.41
C ASP A 72 -5.75 -24.21 -10.88
N ALA A 73 -6.64 -23.77 -9.99
CA ALA A 73 -8.02 -23.42 -10.34
C ALA A 73 -8.13 -22.10 -11.13
N VAL A 74 -7.24 -21.12 -10.90
CA VAL A 74 -7.28 -19.82 -11.61
C VAL A 74 -6.60 -19.90 -12.99
N GLY A 75 -5.74 -20.90 -13.20
CA GLY A 75 -5.05 -21.12 -14.47
C GLY A 75 -4.00 -20.04 -14.81
N PRO A 76 -3.34 -20.14 -15.97
CA PRO A 76 -2.11 -19.37 -16.28
C PRO A 76 -2.26 -17.84 -16.21
N LEU A 77 -3.42 -17.31 -16.61
CA LEU A 77 -3.72 -15.88 -16.48
C LEU A 77 -3.86 -15.46 -15.01
N GLY A 78 -4.46 -16.33 -14.18
CA GLY A 78 -4.57 -16.13 -12.75
C GLY A 78 -3.21 -16.05 -12.06
N TYR A 79 -2.30 -16.98 -12.38
CA TYR A 79 -0.91 -16.93 -11.92
C TYR A 79 -0.27 -15.57 -12.22
N ALA A 80 -0.36 -15.12 -13.48
CA ALA A 80 0.23 -13.84 -13.88
C ALA A 80 -0.33 -12.66 -13.07
N VAL A 81 -1.64 -12.59 -12.86
CA VAL A 81 -2.28 -11.50 -12.09
C VAL A 81 -1.92 -11.57 -10.61
N ILE A 82 -1.97 -12.75 -9.99
CA ILE A 82 -1.65 -12.98 -8.57
C ILE A 82 -0.23 -12.49 -8.25
N TYR A 83 0.74 -12.76 -9.13
CA TYR A 83 2.13 -12.36 -8.90
C TYR A 83 2.47 -10.95 -9.41
N ALA A 84 1.83 -10.45 -10.47
CA ALA A 84 2.13 -9.14 -11.04
C ALA A 84 1.37 -7.98 -10.38
N LEU A 85 0.16 -8.22 -9.86
CA LEU A 85 -0.66 -7.16 -9.28
C LEU A 85 -0.02 -6.51 -8.03
N PRO A 86 0.58 -7.25 -7.08
CA PRO A 86 1.17 -6.65 -5.89
C PRO A 86 2.34 -5.68 -6.19
N PRO A 87 3.36 -6.02 -7.01
CA PRO A 87 4.42 -5.07 -7.33
C PRO A 87 3.92 -3.87 -8.16
N LEU A 88 2.89 -4.04 -8.99
CA LEU A 88 2.27 -2.92 -9.69
C LEU A 88 1.58 -1.96 -8.70
N LEU A 89 0.79 -2.47 -7.76
CA LEU A 89 0.16 -1.66 -6.72
C LEU A 89 1.19 -0.95 -5.84
N LEU A 90 2.31 -1.61 -5.51
CA LEU A 90 3.42 -0.98 -4.79
C LEU A 90 4.04 0.18 -5.58
N SER A 91 4.32 -0.05 -6.87
CA SER A 91 4.98 0.93 -7.74
C SER A 91 4.09 2.14 -8.01
N PHE A 92 2.85 1.91 -8.46
CA PHE A 92 1.88 2.97 -8.70
C PHE A 92 1.43 3.64 -7.40
N GLY A 93 1.34 2.89 -6.30
CA GLY A 93 1.03 3.44 -4.99
C GLY A 93 2.08 4.44 -4.52
N LEU A 94 3.36 4.07 -4.62
CA LEU A 94 4.47 4.96 -4.29
C LEU A 94 4.51 6.18 -5.20
N ALA A 95 4.36 5.97 -6.52
CA ALA A 95 4.30 7.06 -7.48
C ALA A 95 3.13 8.03 -7.17
N GLY A 96 1.96 7.52 -6.81
CA GLY A 96 0.80 8.33 -6.42
C GLY A 96 1.03 9.15 -5.15
N VAL A 97 1.72 8.58 -4.15
CA VAL A 97 2.11 9.32 -2.93
C VAL A 97 3.10 10.44 -3.27
N VAL A 98 4.16 10.13 -4.02
CA VAL A 98 5.20 11.12 -4.39
C VAL A 98 4.62 12.23 -5.27
N TRP A 99 3.85 11.86 -6.29
CA TRP A 99 3.20 12.81 -7.19
C TRP A 99 2.16 13.64 -6.46
N GLY A 100 1.38 13.03 -5.57
CA GLY A 100 0.39 13.72 -4.76
C GLY A 100 1.01 14.75 -3.82
N LEU A 101 2.15 14.42 -3.20
CA LEU A 101 2.91 15.35 -2.36
C LEU A 101 3.43 16.54 -3.18
N TRP A 102 4.12 16.27 -4.29
CA TRP A 102 4.65 17.31 -5.18
C TRP A 102 3.53 18.21 -5.75
N GLY A 103 2.43 17.61 -6.18
CA GLY A 103 1.27 18.34 -6.70
C GLY A 103 0.60 19.20 -5.64
N HIS A 104 0.56 18.75 -4.39
CA HIS A 104 0.05 19.53 -3.27
C HIS A 104 0.97 20.72 -2.94
N GLU A 105 2.28 20.51 -2.91
CA GLU A 105 3.27 21.57 -2.68
C GLU A 105 3.19 22.65 -3.75
N ARG A 106 3.09 22.25 -5.02
CA ARG A 106 2.91 23.18 -6.15
C ARG A 106 1.64 24.01 -6.00
N TRP A 107 0.53 23.38 -5.64
CA TRP A 107 -0.75 24.07 -5.42
C TRP A 107 -0.64 25.14 -4.32
N LEU A 108 0.02 24.82 -3.20
CA LEU A 108 0.27 25.79 -2.12
C LEU A 108 1.16 26.97 -2.52
N HIS A 109 2.04 26.79 -3.51
CA HIS A 109 2.88 27.86 -4.05
C HIS A 109 2.13 28.75 -5.04
N GLU A 110 1.21 28.19 -5.83
CA GLU A 110 0.36 28.93 -6.77
C GLU A 110 -0.67 29.79 -6.04
N GLU A 111 -1.25 29.30 -4.95
CA GLU A 111 -2.27 30.04 -4.17
C GLU A 111 -1.69 31.14 -3.26
N ARG A 112 -0.36 31.14 -3.06
CA ARG A 112 0.37 32.17 -2.31
C ARG A 112 0.82 33.38 -3.14
N ARG A 113 0.65 33.33 -4.46
CA ARG A 113 0.94 34.43 -5.38
C ARG A 113 -0.34 35.16 -5.75
#